data_AF-A0A1Y6CTE5-F1
#
_entry.id   AF-A0A1Y6CTE5-F1
#
_cell.length_a   1.000
_cell.length_b   1.000
_cell.length_c   1.000
_cell.angle_alpha   90.00
_cell.angle_beta   90.00
_cell.angle_gamma   90.00
#
_symmetry.space_group_name_H-M   'P 1'
#
loop_
_entity.id
_entity.type
_entity.pdbx_description
1 polymer ?
#
loop_
_entity_poly.entity_id
_entity_poly.type
_entity_poly.pdbx_seq_one_letter_code
_entity_poly.pdbx_strand_id
1 'polypeptide(L)'
;MRNYRDCVVAVIVGENGLVFAGERDDRAGVWQLPQGGIDPGESPKEALLRELREEIGTDRVRVVREGQDWIHYDFPEDLEAPIAKKFRGQRQKWFLLEFLQDAEPSIEKSDKEFASLSWKNPAELMRDIVAWKKEAYEKGFEIFSLIKE
;
A
#
# COMPACT_ATOMS: atom_id res chain seq x y z
N MET A 1 17.52 -16.21 11.28
CA MET A 1 17.19 -14.86 10.76
C MET A 1 15.70 -14.63 10.95
N ARG A 2 15.25 -13.40 11.24
CA ARG A 2 13.82 -13.07 11.31
C ARG A 2 13.18 -13.27 9.93
N ASN A 3 11.93 -13.74 9.89
CA ASN A 3 11.19 -13.90 8.63
C ASN A 3 10.71 -12.52 8.10
N TYR A 4 10.24 -12.48 6.86
CA TYR A 4 9.49 -11.35 6.32
C TYR A 4 8.04 -11.41 6.80
N ARG A 5 7.40 -10.24 7.00
CA ARG A 5 5.95 -10.16 7.16
C ARG A 5 5.33 -10.14 5.77
N ASP A 6 4.44 -11.09 5.50
CA ASP A 6 3.65 -11.09 4.28
C ASP A 6 2.61 -9.96 4.35
N CYS A 7 2.55 -9.17 3.29
CA CYS A 7 1.71 -8.00 3.18
C CYS A 7 1.09 -7.90 1.78
N VAL A 8 0.04 -7.11 1.66
CA VAL A 8 -0.56 -6.69 0.39
C VAL A 8 -0.45 -5.20 0.20
N VAL A 9 -0.39 -4.76 -1.06
CA VAL A 9 -0.36 -3.34 -1.42
C VAL A 9 -1.42 -3.08 -2.50
N ALA A 10 -2.24 -2.07 -2.26
CA ALA A 10 -3.31 -1.63 -3.15
C ALA A 10 -2.84 -0.45 -4.01
N VAL A 11 -2.70 -0.68 -5.31
CA VAL A 11 -2.55 0.38 -6.30
C VAL A 11 -3.91 0.67 -6.90
N ILE A 12 -4.63 1.63 -6.32
CA ILE A 12 -5.94 2.04 -6.85
C ILE A 12 -5.71 3.15 -7.87
N VAL A 13 -6.05 2.90 -9.13
CA VAL A 13 -5.90 3.87 -10.21
C VAL A 13 -7.16 4.67 -10.43
N GLY A 14 -6.97 5.96 -10.68
CA GLY A 14 -8.02 6.90 -11.04
C GLY A 14 -7.83 7.45 -12.44
N GLU A 15 -8.46 8.58 -12.73
CA GLU A 15 -8.29 9.28 -13.99
C GLU A 15 -6.86 9.76 -14.19
N ASN A 16 -6.44 9.92 -15.45
CA ASN A 16 -5.14 10.47 -15.84
C ASN A 16 -3.91 9.74 -15.25
N GLY A 17 -4.06 8.47 -14.86
CA GLY A 17 -2.96 7.68 -14.30
C GLY A 17 -2.58 8.06 -12.86
N LEU A 18 -3.43 8.80 -12.16
CA LEU A 18 -3.24 9.07 -10.74
C LEU A 18 -3.48 7.81 -9.91
N VAL A 19 -2.81 7.72 -8.77
CA VAL A 19 -2.97 6.64 -7.79
C VAL A 19 -3.52 7.18 -6.48
N PHE A 20 -4.37 6.40 -5.83
CA PHE A 20 -4.94 6.77 -4.53
C PHE A 20 -3.95 6.46 -3.41
N ALA A 21 -3.63 7.45 -2.59
CA ALA A 21 -2.66 7.34 -1.51
C ALA A 21 -3.15 8.04 -0.24
N GLY A 22 -2.60 7.65 0.89
CA GLY A 22 -2.83 8.27 2.19
C GLY A 22 -1.57 8.91 2.76
N GLU A 23 -1.74 10.08 3.37
CA GLU A 23 -0.72 10.70 4.22
C GLU A 23 -0.77 10.04 5.59
N ARG A 24 0.36 9.55 6.08
CA ARG A 24 0.42 8.84 7.36
C ARG A 24 0.03 9.77 8.51
N ASP A 25 -0.82 9.29 9.42
CA ASP A 25 -1.20 10.05 10.61
C ASP A 25 -0.01 10.31 11.56
N ASP A 26 0.94 9.38 11.61
CA ASP A 26 2.12 9.48 12.48
C ASP A 26 3.25 10.37 11.92
N ARG A 27 3.17 10.79 10.65
CA ARG A 27 4.25 11.53 9.99
C ARG A 27 3.74 12.38 8.82
N ALA A 28 3.47 13.65 9.11
CA ALA A 28 3.09 14.64 8.12
C ALA A 28 4.08 14.72 6.94
N GLY A 29 3.54 14.87 5.74
CA GLY A 29 4.27 14.91 4.48
C GLY A 29 4.75 13.54 3.97
N VAL A 30 4.55 12.46 4.73
CA VAL A 30 4.90 11.11 4.28
C VAL A 30 3.67 10.38 3.80
N TRP A 31 3.72 9.96 2.55
CA TRP A 31 2.61 9.32 1.86
C TRP A 31 2.91 7.85 1.57
N GLN A 32 1.86 7.05 1.49
CA GLN A 32 1.93 5.66 1.05
C GLN A 32 0.63 5.22 0.38
N LEU A 33 0.70 4.16 -0.42
CA LEU A 33 -0.47 3.43 -0.86
C LEU A 33 -1.12 2.69 0.33
N PRO A 34 -2.41 2.34 0.25
CA PRO A 34 -3.02 1.44 1.23
C PRO A 34 -2.33 0.07 1.22
N GLN A 35 -1.97 -0.44 2.39
CA GLN A 35 -1.21 -1.67 2.53
C GLN A 35 -1.18 -2.22 3.96
N GLY A 36 -1.37 -3.53 4.10
CA GLY A 36 -1.19 -4.17 5.40
C GLY A 36 -0.90 -5.65 5.35
N GLY A 37 -0.98 -6.28 6.52
CA GLY A 37 -0.46 -7.62 6.75
C GLY A 37 -1.43 -8.69 6.30
N ILE A 38 -0.92 -9.82 5.82
CA ILE A 38 -1.72 -11.03 5.61
C ILE A 38 -1.70 -11.84 6.91
N ASP A 39 -2.87 -12.14 7.45
CA ASP A 39 -3.00 -12.90 8.68
C ASP A 39 -3.02 -14.43 8.44
N PRO A 40 -2.71 -15.25 9.47
CA PRO A 40 -2.73 -16.69 9.33
C PRO A 40 -4.09 -17.23 8.87
N GLY A 41 -4.10 -17.94 7.75
CA GLY A 41 -5.31 -18.49 7.15
C GLY A 41 -6.06 -17.53 6.21
N GLU A 42 -5.57 -16.29 6.07
CA GLU A 42 -6.13 -15.29 5.17
C GLU A 42 -5.49 -15.38 3.77
N SER A 43 -6.29 -15.33 2.71
CA SER A 43 -5.77 -15.17 1.35
C SER A 43 -5.32 -13.72 1.10
N PRO A 44 -4.38 -13.47 0.18
CA PRO A 44 -3.96 -12.11 -0.16
C PRO A 44 -5.14 -11.18 -0.52
N LYS A 45 -6.15 -11.69 -1.22
CA LYS A 45 -7.33 -10.89 -1.60
C LYS A 45 -8.22 -10.56 -0.39
N GLU A 46 -8.39 -11.48 0.55
CA GLU A 46 -9.13 -11.21 1.79
C GLU A 46 -8.44 -10.14 2.62
N ALA A 47 -7.12 -10.26 2.78
CA ALA A 47 -6.29 -9.25 3.45
C ALA A 47 -6.45 -7.90 2.76
N LEU A 48 -6.34 -7.85 1.43
CA LEU A 48 -6.46 -6.62 0.66
C LEU A 48 -7.79 -5.89 0.92
N LEU A 49 -8.91 -6.61 0.89
CA LEU A 49 -10.22 -6.00 1.12
C LEU A 49 -10.41 -5.59 2.59
N ARG A 50 -9.87 -6.35 3.55
CA ARG A 50 -9.88 -5.97 4.96
C ARG A 50 -9.10 -4.69 5.19
N GLU A 51 -7.85 -4.64 4.75
CA GLU A 51 -6.97 -3.48 4.90
C GLU A 51 -7.58 -2.23 4.24
N LEU A 52 -8.23 -2.35 3.09
CA LEU A 52 -8.92 -1.21 2.47
C LEU A 52 -10.10 -0.69 3.31
N ARG A 53 -10.87 -1.57 3.97
CA ARG A 53 -11.91 -1.12 4.91
C ARG A 53 -11.29 -0.42 6.11
N GLU A 54 -10.23 -1.00 6.68
CA GLU A 54 -9.54 -0.50 7.87
C GLU A 54 -8.85 0.84 7.59
N GLU A 55 -8.10 0.97 6.49
CA GLU A 55 -7.28 2.17 6.25
C GLU A 55 -8.03 3.29 5.51
N ILE A 56 -8.97 2.96 4.60
CA ILE A 56 -9.65 3.96 3.75
C ILE A 56 -11.18 3.93 3.85
N GLY A 57 -11.75 3.10 4.75
CA GLY A 57 -13.18 3.09 5.03
C GLY A 57 -14.06 2.43 3.97
N THR A 58 -13.49 1.77 2.95
CA THR A 58 -14.25 1.07 1.90
C THR A 58 -13.46 -0.05 1.22
N ASP A 59 -14.13 -1.15 0.88
CA ASP A 59 -13.62 -2.24 0.02
C ASP A 59 -14.33 -2.28 -1.34
N ARG A 60 -15.07 -1.23 -1.71
CA ARG A 60 -15.82 -1.15 -2.96
C ARG A 60 -14.86 -0.95 -4.13
N VAL A 61 -14.10 -1.98 -4.44
CA VAL A 61 -13.07 -2.01 -5.48
C VAL A 61 -13.22 -3.22 -6.39
N ARG A 62 -12.75 -3.07 -7.62
CA ARG A 62 -12.55 -4.18 -8.56
C ARG A 62 -11.06 -4.46 -8.68
N VAL A 63 -10.68 -5.72 -8.51
CA VAL A 63 -9.32 -6.16 -8.85
C VAL A 63 -9.18 -6.20 -10.37
N VAL A 64 -8.33 -5.33 -10.90
CA VAL A 64 -8.00 -5.29 -12.33
C VAL A 64 -6.92 -6.30 -12.65
N ARG A 65 -5.88 -6.37 -11.80
CA ARG A 65 -4.73 -7.25 -12.00
C ARG A 65 -4.05 -7.54 -10.66
N GLU A 66 -3.63 -8.78 -10.48
CA GLU A 66 -2.73 -9.19 -9.40
C GLU A 66 -1.30 -9.25 -9.96
N GLY A 67 -0.34 -8.68 -9.24
CA GLY A 67 1.08 -8.77 -9.59
C GLY A 67 1.55 -10.22 -9.47
N GLN A 68 2.28 -10.73 -10.46
CA GLN A 68 2.70 -12.14 -10.48
C GLN A 68 3.70 -12.44 -9.35
N ASP A 69 4.69 -11.56 -9.18
CA ASP A 69 5.76 -11.73 -8.22
C ASP A 69 5.48 -11.05 -6.88
N TRP A 70 6.16 -11.55 -5.86
CA TRP A 70 6.23 -10.90 -4.56
C TRP A 70 7.46 -9.99 -4.51
N ILE A 71 7.28 -8.77 -4.01
CA ILE A 71 8.37 -7.80 -3.85
C ILE A 71 8.74 -7.75 -2.38
N HIS A 72 10.02 -7.84 -2.04
CA HIS A 72 10.47 -7.73 -0.66
C HIS A 72 11.43 -6.57 -0.47
N TYR A 73 11.46 -6.05 0.75
CA TYR A 73 12.46 -5.08 1.20
C TYR A 73 12.80 -5.34 2.67
N ASP A 74 14.02 -5.00 3.08
CA ASP A 74 14.45 -5.08 4.46
C ASP A 74 14.15 -3.78 5.21
N PHE A 75 13.82 -3.89 6.49
CA PHE A 75 13.76 -2.72 7.35
C PHE A 75 15.18 -2.18 7.60
N PRO A 76 15.34 -0.85 7.75
CA PRO A 76 16.58 -0.27 8.27
C PRO A 76 16.98 -0.90 9.61
N GLU A 77 18.28 -1.05 9.84
CA GLU A 77 18.80 -1.65 11.09
C GLU A 77 18.41 -0.85 12.33
N ASP A 78 18.26 0.47 12.17
CA ASP A 78 17.88 1.46 13.17
C ASP A 78 16.37 1.74 13.24
N LEU A 79 15.54 0.97 12.53
CA LEU A 79 14.09 1.17 12.57
C LEU A 79 13.50 0.78 13.94
N GLU A 80 13.14 1.77 14.74
CA GLU A 80 12.50 1.59 16.05
C GLU A 80 10.98 1.36 15.97
N ALA A 81 10.55 0.34 15.22
CA ALA A 81 9.14 -0.05 15.13
C ALA A 81 8.87 -1.42 15.80
N PRO A 82 7.72 -1.62 16.48
CA PRO A 82 7.38 -2.92 17.07
C PRO A 82 7.43 -4.09 16.07
N ILE A 83 7.05 -3.84 14.80
CA ILE A 83 7.12 -4.84 13.72
C ILE A 83 8.56 -5.26 13.40
N ALA A 84 9.52 -4.32 13.48
CA ALA A 84 10.93 -4.59 13.23
C ALA A 84 11.54 -5.52 14.29
N LYS A 85 10.96 -5.62 15.50
CA LYS A 85 11.41 -6.60 16.51
C LYS A 85 11.09 -8.05 16.09
N LYS A 86 10.01 -8.26 15.34
CA LYS A 86 9.53 -9.60 14.93
C LYS A 86 9.99 -10.00 13.53
N PHE A 87 10.06 -9.04 12.61
CA PHE A 87 10.33 -9.28 11.20
C PHE A 87 11.56 -8.51 10.72
N ARG A 88 12.26 -9.04 9.71
CA ARG A 88 13.39 -8.33 9.09
C ARG A 88 12.97 -7.30 8.05
N GLY A 89 11.72 -7.37 7.59
CA GLY A 89 11.20 -6.58 6.47
C GLY A 89 9.81 -7.07 6.07
N GLN A 90 9.34 -6.61 4.92
CA GLN A 90 8.07 -7.07 4.34
C GLN A 90 8.30 -7.79 3.01
N ARG A 91 7.42 -8.74 2.73
CA ARG A 91 7.25 -9.38 1.42
C ARG A 91 5.82 -9.09 0.96
N GLN A 92 5.68 -8.36 -0.14
CA GLN A 92 4.46 -7.70 -0.55
C GLN A 92 3.91 -8.31 -1.84
N LYS A 93 2.61 -8.59 -1.84
CA LYS A 93 1.84 -8.90 -3.04
C LYS A 93 1.09 -7.65 -3.49
N TRP A 94 1.30 -7.25 -4.74
CA TRP A 94 0.75 -5.99 -5.26
C TRP A 94 -0.50 -6.24 -6.09
N PHE A 95 -1.49 -5.35 -5.97
CA PHE A 95 -2.75 -5.43 -6.69
C PHE A 95 -3.05 -4.10 -7.37
N LEU A 96 -3.44 -4.15 -8.65
CA LEU A 96 -3.99 -3.03 -9.38
C LEU A 96 -5.52 -3.07 -9.27
N LEU A 97 -6.08 -1.97 -8.80
CA LEU A 97 -7.49 -1.85 -8.44
C LEU A 97 -8.12 -0.63 -9.10
N GLU A 98 -9.43 -0.66 -9.22
CA GLU A 98 -10.27 0.51 -9.54
C GLU A 98 -11.39 0.60 -8.50
N PHE A 99 -11.77 1.81 -8.11
CA PHE A 99 -12.97 2.02 -7.31
C PHE A 99 -14.23 1.65 -8.11
N LEU A 100 -15.20 1.03 -7.44
CA LEU A 100 -16.55 0.88 -7.97
C LEU A 100 -17.28 2.22 -7.88
N GLN A 101 -18.35 2.37 -8.67
CA GLN A 101 -19.11 3.64 -8.76
C GLN A 101 -19.66 4.13 -7.41
N ASP A 102 -19.95 3.21 -6.50
CA ASP A 102 -20.48 3.50 -5.16
C ASP A 102 -19.41 3.46 -4.05
N ALA A 103 -18.13 3.54 -4.42
CA ALA A 103 -17.06 3.65 -3.45
C ALA A 103 -17.03 5.02 -2.78
N GLU A 104 -16.97 5.03 -1.45
CA GLU A 104 -16.88 6.23 -0.63
C GLU A 104 -15.69 6.12 0.33
N PRO A 105 -14.45 6.32 -0.16
CA PRO A 105 -13.29 6.32 0.71
C PRO A 105 -13.40 7.45 1.75
N SER A 106 -13.14 7.13 3.01
CA SER A 106 -13.37 8.03 4.14
C SER A 106 -12.48 7.70 5.32
N ILE A 107 -11.73 8.70 5.79
CA ILE A 107 -10.92 8.60 7.00
C ILE A 107 -11.82 8.44 8.24
N GLU A 108 -12.98 9.09 8.27
CA GLU A 108 -13.89 8.98 9.42
C GLU A 108 -14.51 7.59 9.57
N LYS A 109 -14.55 6.81 8.49
CA LYS A 109 -15.01 5.40 8.50
C LYS A 109 -13.84 4.41 8.61
N SER A 110 -12.62 4.90 8.79
CA SER A 110 -11.37 4.11 8.87
C SER A 110 -10.85 4.05 10.31
N ASP A 111 -9.82 3.24 10.53
CA ASP A 111 -9.04 3.13 11.77
C ASP A 111 -8.08 4.31 11.97
N LYS A 112 -8.12 5.30 11.07
CA LYS A 112 -7.35 6.57 11.12
C LYS A 112 -5.84 6.38 11.04
N GLU A 113 -5.39 5.39 10.25
CA GLU A 113 -3.96 5.24 9.91
C GLU A 113 -3.45 6.38 8.99
N PHE A 114 -4.38 7.01 8.26
CA PHE A 114 -4.12 8.15 7.40
C PHE A 114 -4.76 9.43 7.94
N ALA A 115 -3.99 10.52 7.92
CA ALA A 115 -4.47 11.87 8.22
C ALA A 115 -5.19 12.52 7.03
N SER A 116 -4.81 12.17 5.80
CA SER A 116 -5.45 12.66 4.58
C SER A 116 -5.40 11.60 3.46
N LEU A 117 -6.38 11.63 2.56
CA LEU A 117 -6.43 10.76 1.37
C LEU A 117 -6.42 11.65 0.11
N SER A 118 -5.66 11.25 -0.91
CA SER A 118 -5.55 12.05 -2.13
C SER A 118 -5.15 11.21 -3.34
N TRP A 119 -5.55 11.69 -4.52
CA TRP A 119 -5.03 11.22 -5.79
C TRP A 119 -3.66 11.86 -6.05
N LYS A 120 -2.64 11.03 -6.28
CA LYS A 120 -1.25 11.45 -6.47
C LYS A 120 -0.72 11.00 -7.82
N ASN A 121 0.12 11.81 -8.43
CA ASN A 121 0.95 11.34 -9.54
C ASN A 121 1.98 10.33 -9.01
N PRO A 122 2.19 9.16 -9.65
CA PRO A 122 3.16 8.17 -9.17
C PRO A 122 4.56 8.73 -8.94
N ALA A 123 5.06 9.60 -9.82
CA ALA A 123 6.39 10.20 -9.69
C ALA A 123 6.47 11.22 -8.55
N GLU A 124 5.38 11.90 -8.22
CA GLU A 124 5.30 12.78 -7.04
C GLU A 124 5.24 11.96 -5.77
N LEU A 125 4.41 10.92 -5.74
CA LEU A 125 4.29 10.00 -4.60
C LEU A 125 5.64 9.37 -4.24
N MET A 126 6.46 9.02 -5.23
CA MET A 126 7.84 8.53 -5.04
C MET A 126 8.76 9.48 -4.26
N ARG A 127 8.48 10.80 -4.26
CA ARG A 127 9.24 11.79 -3.49
C ARG A 127 8.85 11.76 -2.01
N ASP A 128 7.59 11.43 -1.73
CA ASP A 128 6.97 11.52 -0.40
C ASP A 128 6.94 10.17 0.35
N ILE A 129 7.43 9.08 -0.27
CA ILE A 129 7.57 7.76 0.37
C ILE A 129 8.88 7.66 1.15
N VAL A 130 8.84 6.94 2.29
CA VAL A 130 10.03 6.62 3.09
C VAL A 130 11.09 5.89 2.26
N ALA A 131 12.37 6.28 2.44
CA ALA A 131 13.46 5.87 1.57
C ALA A 131 13.58 4.35 1.34
N TRP A 132 13.46 3.54 2.40
CA TRP A 132 13.62 2.08 2.31
C TRP A 132 12.46 1.35 1.61
N LYS A 133 11.35 2.03 1.32
CA LYS A 133 10.24 1.48 0.53
C LYS A 133 10.32 1.87 -0.96
N LYS A 134 11.17 2.82 -1.35
CA LYS A 134 11.18 3.37 -2.73
C LYS A 134 11.41 2.29 -3.79
N GLU A 135 12.40 1.43 -3.60
CA GLU A 135 12.68 0.35 -4.55
C GLU A 135 11.48 -0.62 -4.71
N ALA A 136 10.77 -0.90 -3.61
CA ALA A 136 9.58 -1.75 -3.67
C ALA A 136 8.44 -1.08 -4.46
N TYR A 137 8.29 0.24 -4.33
CA TYR A 137 7.30 1.02 -5.08
C TYR A 137 7.67 1.16 -6.56
N GLU A 138 8.94 1.36 -6.90
CA GLU A 138 9.41 1.38 -8.29
C GLU A 138 9.05 0.06 -8.98
N LYS A 139 9.42 -1.07 -8.37
CA LYS A 139 9.06 -2.41 -8.87
C LYS A 139 7.55 -2.60 -8.96
N GLY A 140 6.80 -2.17 -7.93
CA GLY A 140 5.35 -2.29 -7.90
C GLY A 140 4.65 -1.49 -9.01
N PHE A 141 5.12 -0.28 -9.28
CA PHE A 141 4.61 0.56 -10.36
C PHE A 141 5.04 0.06 -11.75
N GLU A 142 6.24 -0.51 -11.87
CA GLU A 142 6.74 -1.13 -13.11
C GLU A 142 5.87 -2.34 -13.51
N ILE A 143 5.51 -3.22 -12.56
CA ILE A 143 4.60 -4.37 -12.80
C ILE A 143 3.29 -3.93 -13.47
N PHE A 144 2.80 -2.73 -13.14
CA PHE A 144 1.56 -2.20 -13.69
C PHE A 144 1.74 -1.15 -14.79
N SER A 145 2.98 -0.84 -15.17
CA SER A 145 3.35 0.15 -16.18
C SER A 145 2.85 1.57 -15.88
N LEU A 146 2.87 1.94 -14.59
CA LEU A 146 2.38 3.24 -14.10
C LEU A 146 3.43 4.35 -14.13
N ILE A 147 4.71 3.98 -14.25
CA ILE A 147 5.80 4.89 -14.53
C ILE A 147 6.40 4.40 -15.84
N LYS A 148 6.51 5.29 -16.83
CA LYS A 148 7.29 5.06 -18.05
C LYS A 148 8.62 5.77 -17.88
N GLU A 149 9.71 5.09 -18.24
CA GLU A 149 11.04 5.69 -18.38
C GLU A 149 11.03 6.90 -19.33
#